data_AF-A0A6I1R0B8-F1
#
_entry.id   AF-A0A6I1R0B8-F1
#
_cell.length_a   1.000
_cell.length_b   1.000
_cell.length_c   1.000
_cell.angle_alpha   90.00
_cell.angle_beta   90.00
_cell.angle_gamma   90.00
#
_symmetry.space_group_name_H-M   'P 1'
#
loop_
_entity.id
_entity.type
_entity.pdbx_description
1 polymer ?
#
loop_
_entity_poly.entity_id
_entity_poly.type
_entity_poly.pdbx_seq_one_letter_code
_entity_poly.pdbx_strand_id
1 'polypeptide(L)'
;MASTGKSLNLETGRKLSAREAAAFTDEIKHRMYARWNEKVFGGAFMRDLETGELPFETIRLFWKHWYSYPVEINNFHLIIYQRHQGFFARHRDLIAPYVGKISDELVNPTIPGHIQVLIKQGEAFGGNLTA
;
A
#
# COMPACT_ATOMS: atom_id res chain seq x y z
N MET A 1 3.33 5.69 22.81
CA MET A 1 4.63 6.33 23.13
C MET A 1 5.02 7.21 21.95
N ALA A 2 5.48 8.43 22.18
CA ALA A 2 5.84 9.34 21.09
C ALA A 2 7.07 8.83 20.31
N SER A 3 7.08 9.05 18.99
CA SER A 3 8.26 8.82 18.13
C SER A 3 9.47 9.53 18.72
N THR A 4 10.60 8.83 18.86
CA THR A 4 11.78 9.30 19.58
C THR A 4 12.52 10.47 18.90
N GLY A 5 12.03 11.01 17.79
CA GLY A 5 12.66 12.10 17.03
C GLY A 5 14.04 11.77 16.45
N LYS A 6 14.60 10.59 16.75
CA LYS A 6 15.94 10.17 16.34
C LYS A 6 15.94 9.76 14.87
N SER A 7 16.95 10.16 14.09
CA SER A 7 17.04 9.72 12.69
C SER A 7 17.15 8.20 12.60
N LEU A 8 16.37 7.58 11.71
CA LEU A 8 16.50 6.17 11.36
C LEU A 8 17.60 6.05 10.30
N ASN A 9 18.85 6.09 10.74
CA ASN A 9 19.99 5.87 9.86
C ASN A 9 20.40 4.40 9.94
N LEU A 10 20.29 3.69 8.82
CA LEU A 10 20.88 2.36 8.67
C LEU A 10 22.29 2.52 8.09
N GLU A 11 23.29 1.97 8.77
CA GLU A 11 24.64 1.88 8.22
C GLU A 11 24.70 0.78 7.15
N THR A 12 24.96 1.18 5.89
CA THR A 12 25.03 0.26 4.76
C THR A 12 26.13 -0.78 4.98
N GLY A 13 25.80 -2.07 4.79
CA GLY A 13 26.76 -3.17 4.90
C GLY A 13 26.91 -3.75 6.31
N ARG A 14 26.37 -3.10 7.34
CA ARG A 14 26.37 -3.63 8.70
C ARG A 14 25.30 -4.72 8.86
N LYS A 15 25.73 -5.94 9.21
CA LYS A 15 24.79 -7.02 9.56
C LYS A 15 24.27 -6.82 10.98
N LEU A 16 22.97 -6.57 11.11
CA LEU A 16 22.30 -6.47 12.40
C LEU A 16 22.10 -7.84 13.03
N SER A 17 22.16 -7.92 14.37
CA SER A 17 21.61 -9.06 15.09
C SER A 17 20.09 -9.14 14.91
N ALA A 18 19.48 -10.30 15.14
CA ALA A 18 18.04 -10.47 15.03
C ALA A 18 17.25 -9.47 15.90
N ARG A 19 17.75 -9.21 17.13
CA ARG A 19 17.16 -8.23 18.05
C ARG A 19 17.27 -6.80 17.53
N GLU A 20 18.42 -6.41 16.99
CA GLU A 20 18.61 -5.07 16.42
C GLU A 20 17.75 -4.88 15.16
N ALA A 21 17.68 -5.89 14.29
CA ALA A 21 16.84 -5.87 13.10
C ALA A 21 15.36 -5.74 13.46
N ALA A 22 14.88 -6.51 14.43
CA ALA A 22 13.51 -6.41 14.93
C ALA A 22 13.22 -5.00 15.45
N ALA A 23 14.02 -4.52 16.40
CA ALA A 23 13.85 -3.18 16.99
C ALA A 23 13.86 -2.06 15.94
N PHE A 24 14.72 -2.17 14.92
CA PHE A 24 14.78 -1.20 13.83
C PHE A 24 13.52 -1.24 12.96
N THR A 25 13.06 -2.43 12.56
CA THR A 25 11.84 -2.56 11.76
C THR A 25 10.58 -2.17 12.54
N ASP A 26 10.54 -2.42 13.85
CA ASP A 26 9.43 -2.03 14.72
C ASP A 26 9.33 -0.52 14.85
N GLU A 27 10.45 0.19 14.98
CA GLU A 27 10.45 1.67 14.98
C GLU A 27 9.99 2.24 13.62
N ILE A 28 10.38 1.63 12.49
CA ILE A 28 9.87 2.02 11.16
C ILE A 28 8.35 1.85 11.10
N LYS A 29 7.85 0.66 11.49
CA LYS A 29 6.41 0.38 11.48
C LYS A 29 5.66 1.34 12.39
N HIS A 30 6.19 1.61 13.59
CA HIS A 30 5.58 2.53 14.53
C HIS A 30 5.45 3.94 13.93
N ARG A 31 6.50 4.47 13.30
CA ARG A 31 6.45 5.78 12.62
C ARG A 31 5.51 5.78 11.42
N MET A 32 5.52 4.71 10.63
CA MET A 32 4.61 4.53 9.49
C MET A 32 3.15 4.56 9.97
N TYR A 33 2.79 3.77 10.98
CA TYR A 33 1.42 3.75 11.53
C TYR A 33 1.01 5.06 12.16
N ALA A 34 1.91 5.73 12.90
CA ALA A 34 1.64 7.05 13.46
C ALA A 34 1.31 8.06 12.34
N ARG A 35 2.11 8.06 11.26
CA ARG A 35 1.89 8.93 10.11
C ARG A 35 0.63 8.57 9.33
N TRP A 36 0.38 7.29 9.13
CA TRP A 36 -0.84 6.77 8.50
C TRP A 36 -2.07 7.22 9.28
N ASN A 37 -2.07 7.07 10.61
CA ASN A 37 -3.17 7.49 11.44
C ASN A 37 -3.39 9.01 11.36
N GLU A 38 -2.33 9.81 11.38
CA GLU A 38 -2.43 11.27 11.24
C GLU A 38 -3.01 11.71 9.89
N LYS A 39 -2.57 11.08 8.78
CA LYS A 39 -2.86 11.58 7.42
C LYS A 39 -4.01 10.90 6.72
N VAL A 40 -4.23 9.62 7.01
CA VAL A 40 -5.29 8.82 6.39
C VAL A 40 -6.50 8.84 7.31
N PHE A 41 -6.47 8.11 8.43
CA PHE A 41 -7.64 7.96 9.32
C PHE A 41 -8.04 9.26 10.00
N GLY A 42 -7.07 10.07 10.41
CA GLY A 42 -7.29 11.38 11.00
C GLY A 42 -7.64 12.47 9.99
N GLY A 43 -7.66 12.17 8.69
CA GLY A 43 -8.03 13.12 7.63
C GLY A 43 -9.55 13.35 7.56
N ALA A 44 -9.97 14.54 7.09
CA ALA A 44 -11.39 14.90 7.01
C ALA A 44 -12.21 13.87 6.21
N PHE A 45 -11.71 13.45 5.04
CA PHE A 45 -12.38 12.43 4.23
C PHE A 45 -12.70 11.15 5.01
N MET A 46 -11.72 10.59 5.74
CA MET A 46 -11.92 9.34 6.47
C MET A 46 -12.80 9.50 7.70
N ARG A 47 -12.69 10.62 8.43
CA ARG A 47 -13.56 10.89 9.59
C ARG A 47 -15.02 11.00 9.15
N ASP A 48 -15.30 11.78 8.12
CA ASP A 48 -16.66 11.98 7.62
C ASP A 48 -17.20 10.67 7.00
N LEU A 49 -16.33 9.85 6.40
CA LEU A 49 -16.70 8.52 5.89
C LEU A 49 -17.10 7.58 7.02
N GLU A 50 -16.35 7.59 8.13
CA GLU A 50 -16.60 6.73 9.30
C GLU A 50 -17.89 7.11 10.03
N THR A 51 -18.23 8.40 10.10
CA THR A 51 -19.49 8.87 10.69
C THR A 51 -20.69 8.74 9.76
N GLY A 52 -20.47 8.42 8.48
CA GLY A 52 -21.52 8.36 7.45
C GLY A 52 -21.98 9.74 6.97
N GLU A 53 -21.22 10.80 7.28
CA GLU A 53 -21.51 12.19 6.92
C GLU A 53 -20.85 12.62 5.60
N LEU A 54 -19.93 11.81 5.06
CA LEU A 54 -19.25 12.11 3.81
C LEU A 54 -20.26 12.18 2.65
N PRO A 55 -20.34 13.33 1.93
CA PRO A 55 -21.25 13.44 0.80
C PRO A 55 -20.98 12.38 -0.26
N PHE A 56 -22.03 11.77 -0.78
CA PHE A 56 -21.89 10.71 -1.77
C PHE A 56 -21.17 11.17 -3.05
N GLU A 57 -21.35 12.43 -3.46
CA GLU A 57 -20.59 13.03 -4.57
C GLU A 57 -19.09 13.09 -4.31
N THR A 58 -18.66 13.26 -3.05
CA THR A 58 -17.25 13.22 -2.68
C THR A 58 -16.69 11.79 -2.82
N ILE A 59 -17.48 10.77 -2.46
CA ILE A 59 -17.11 9.36 -2.67
C ILE A 59 -16.97 9.06 -4.17
N ARG A 60 -17.94 9.49 -4.98
CA ARG A 60 -17.92 9.35 -6.44
C ARG A 60 -16.69 10.02 -7.06
N LEU A 61 -16.37 11.25 -6.63
CA LEU A 61 -15.19 11.98 -7.10
C LEU A 61 -13.90 11.25 -6.73
N PHE A 62 -13.77 10.78 -5.49
CA PHE A 62 -12.62 9.98 -5.06
C PHE A 62 -12.47 8.74 -5.95
N TRP A 63 -13.55 7.99 -6.17
CA TRP A 63 -13.52 6.79 -7.03
C TRP A 63 -13.09 7.12 -8.46
N LYS A 64 -13.59 8.20 -9.06
CA LYS A 64 -13.21 8.61 -10.42
C LYS A 64 -11.70 8.84 -10.58
N HIS A 65 -11.02 9.30 -9.54
CA HIS A 65 -9.57 9.55 -9.57
C HIS A 65 -8.73 8.37 -9.07
N TRP A 66 -9.27 7.53 -8.20
CA TRP A 66 -8.52 6.49 -7.51
C TRP A 66 -8.69 5.10 -8.12
N TYR A 67 -9.77 4.84 -8.87
CA TYR A 67 -10.08 3.47 -9.34
C TYR A 67 -8.97 2.82 -10.19
N SER A 68 -8.15 3.63 -10.89
CA SER A 68 -7.05 3.14 -11.72
C SER A 68 -5.75 2.90 -10.92
N TYR A 69 -5.67 3.38 -9.68
CA TYR A 69 -4.47 3.28 -8.85
C TYR A 69 -3.92 1.85 -8.67
N PRO A 70 -4.73 0.78 -8.60
CA PRO A 70 -4.19 -0.59 -8.56
C PRO A 70 -3.29 -0.96 -9.76
N VAL A 71 -3.51 -0.35 -10.94
CA VAL A 71 -2.64 -0.57 -12.11
C VAL A 71 -1.23 -0.04 -11.84
N GLU A 72 -1.14 1.13 -11.22
CA GLU A 72 0.14 1.73 -10.82
C GLU A 72 0.83 0.91 -9.74
N ILE A 73 0.08 0.43 -8.73
CA ILE A 73 0.61 -0.45 -7.67
C ILE A 73 1.22 -1.73 -8.27
N ASN A 74 0.54 -2.35 -9.23
CA ASN A 74 1.06 -3.53 -9.92
C ASN A 74 2.37 -3.25 -10.66
N ASN A 75 2.44 -2.12 -11.34
CA ASN A 75 3.66 -1.68 -12.00
C ASN A 75 4.80 -1.45 -10.98
N PHE A 76 4.53 -0.79 -9.85
CA PHE A 76 5.53 -0.59 -8.80
C PHE A 76 6.07 -1.91 -8.25
N HIS A 77 5.21 -2.90 -8.01
CA HIS A 77 5.68 -4.20 -7.54
C HIS A 77 6.62 -4.89 -8.53
N LEU A 78 6.33 -4.81 -9.83
CA LEU A 78 7.19 -5.33 -10.89
C LEU A 78 8.52 -4.57 -11.00
N ILE A 79 8.51 -3.24 -10.88
CA ILE A 79 9.73 -2.43 -10.84
C ILE A 79 10.61 -2.82 -9.65
N ILE A 80 10.03 -2.97 -8.45
CA ILE A 80 10.76 -3.43 -7.26
C ILE A 80 11.34 -4.82 -7.50
N TYR A 81 10.56 -5.73 -8.08
CA TYR A 81 11.04 -7.08 -8.41
C TYR A 81 12.25 -7.02 -9.33
N GLN A 82 12.16 -6.26 -10.44
CA GLN A 82 13.24 -6.09 -11.40
C GLN A 82 14.47 -5.42 -10.79
N ARG A 83 14.30 -4.30 -10.10
CA ARG A 83 15.38 -3.50 -9.49
C ARG A 83 16.15 -4.31 -8.44
N HIS A 84 15.47 -5.16 -7.68
CA HIS A 84 16.03 -5.88 -6.55
C HIS A 84 16.23 -7.38 -6.81
N GLN A 85 16.30 -7.83 -8.07
CA GLN A 85 16.56 -9.24 -8.44
C GLN A 85 17.75 -9.84 -7.68
N GLY A 86 18.86 -9.12 -7.55
CA GLY A 86 20.04 -9.61 -6.82
C GLY A 86 19.79 -9.85 -5.32
N PHE A 87 18.87 -9.11 -4.69
CA PHE A 87 18.43 -9.38 -3.33
C PHE A 87 17.62 -10.68 -3.27
N PHE A 88 16.61 -10.82 -4.14
CA PHE A 88 15.79 -12.03 -4.20
C PHE A 88 16.57 -13.30 -4.56
N ALA A 89 17.58 -13.20 -5.44
CA ALA A 89 18.46 -14.32 -5.78
C ALA A 89 19.26 -14.85 -4.57
N ARG A 90 19.59 -13.97 -3.62
CA ARG A 90 20.28 -14.31 -2.36
C ARG A 90 19.32 -14.72 -1.24
N HIS A 91 18.04 -14.34 -1.34
CA HIS A 91 16.98 -14.62 -0.37
C HIS A 91 15.81 -15.29 -1.08
N ARG A 92 16.05 -16.50 -1.61
CA ARG A 92 15.11 -17.20 -2.51
C ARG A 92 13.78 -17.54 -1.83
N ASP A 93 13.80 -17.71 -0.52
CA ASP A 93 12.63 -17.89 0.33
C ASP A 93 11.63 -16.73 0.23
N LEU A 94 12.09 -15.53 -0.13
CA LEU A 94 11.25 -14.34 -0.31
C LEU A 94 10.64 -14.23 -1.72
N ILE A 95 11.09 -15.02 -2.71
CA ILE A 95 10.57 -14.95 -4.08
C ILE A 95 9.11 -15.36 -4.12
N ALA A 96 8.78 -16.52 -3.54
CA ALA A 96 7.43 -17.06 -3.55
C ALA A 96 6.39 -16.11 -2.92
N PRO A 97 6.58 -15.58 -1.69
CA PRO A 97 5.61 -14.64 -1.12
C PRO A 97 5.53 -13.31 -1.89
N TYR A 98 6.65 -12.83 -2.45
CA TYR A 98 6.64 -11.57 -3.19
C TYR A 98 5.93 -11.69 -4.55
N VAL A 99 6.24 -12.74 -5.33
CA VAL A 99 5.55 -13.04 -6.59
C VAL A 99 4.09 -13.42 -6.33
N GLY A 100 3.81 -14.11 -5.23
CA GLY A 100 2.44 -14.38 -4.76
C GLY A 100 1.64 -13.09 -4.59
N LYS A 101 2.25 -12.03 -4.01
CA LYS A 101 1.58 -10.73 -3.87
C LYS A 101 1.31 -10.04 -5.21
N ILE A 102 2.25 -10.10 -6.15
CA ILE A 102 2.05 -9.58 -7.52
C ILE A 102 0.90 -10.32 -8.21
N SER A 103 0.89 -11.65 -8.08
CA SER A 103 -0.14 -12.50 -8.66
C SER A 103 -1.51 -12.20 -8.07
N ASP A 104 -1.60 -12.01 -6.76
CA ASP A 104 -2.84 -11.69 -6.07
C ASP A 104 -3.50 -10.43 -6.65
N GLU A 105 -2.74 -9.35 -6.81
CA GLU A 105 -3.26 -8.08 -7.32
C GLU A 105 -3.69 -8.12 -8.81
N LEU A 106 -3.08 -9.00 -9.62
CA LEU A 106 -3.34 -9.10 -11.07
C LEU A 106 -4.36 -10.17 -11.45
N VAL A 107 -4.52 -11.20 -10.61
CA VAL A 107 -5.31 -12.39 -10.94
C VAL A 107 -6.58 -12.46 -10.11
N ASN A 108 -6.56 -12.03 -8.84
CA ASN A 108 -7.74 -12.10 -7.97
C ASN A 108 -8.55 -10.80 -8.02
N PRO A 109 -9.89 -10.84 -7.99
CA PRO A 109 -10.75 -12.04 -7.94
C PRO A 109 -10.88 -12.78 -9.30
N THR A 110 -10.64 -12.08 -10.40
CA THR A 110 -10.38 -12.64 -11.74
C THR A 110 -9.61 -11.58 -12.52
N ILE A 111 -8.83 -11.97 -13.53
CA ILE A 111 -8.15 -11.04 -14.44
C ILE A 111 -9.16 -9.98 -14.93
N PRO A 112 -8.84 -8.67 -14.89
CA PRO A 112 -7.51 -8.06 -14.65
C PRO A 112 -7.12 -7.82 -13.17
N GLY A 113 -7.75 -8.51 -12.23
CA GLY A 113 -7.38 -8.49 -10.81
C GLY A 113 -8.16 -7.47 -10.00
N HIS A 114 -7.51 -6.88 -8.99
CA HIS A 114 -8.16 -6.00 -8.02
C HIS A 114 -8.82 -4.76 -8.64
N ILE A 115 -8.31 -4.25 -9.77
CA ILE A 115 -8.94 -3.13 -10.47
C ILE A 115 -10.40 -3.43 -10.84
N GLN A 116 -10.77 -4.69 -11.10
CA GLN A 116 -12.15 -5.05 -11.41
C GLN A 116 -13.11 -4.75 -10.25
N VAL A 117 -12.65 -4.93 -9.00
CA VAL A 117 -13.44 -4.59 -7.82
C VAL A 117 -13.73 -3.09 -7.80
N LEU A 118 -12.73 -2.27 -8.08
CA LEU A 118 -12.88 -0.82 -8.08
C LEU A 118 -13.75 -0.30 -9.23
N ILE A 119 -13.65 -0.93 -10.41
CA ILE A 119 -14.52 -0.62 -11.55
C ILE A 119 -15.98 -0.90 -11.18
N LYS A 120 -16.28 -2.11 -10.71
CA LYS A 120 -17.65 -2.49 -10.31
C LYS A 120 -18.21 -1.59 -9.21
N GLN A 121 -17.37 -1.21 -8.25
CA GLN A 121 -17.77 -0.31 -7.18
C GLN A 121 -18.06 1.10 -7.70
N GLY A 122 -17.26 1.63 -8.63
CA GLY A 122 -17.53 2.92 -9.24
C GLY A 122 -18.78 2.93 -10.12
N GLU A 123 -19.05 1.83 -10.84
CA GLU A 123 -20.32 1.62 -11.57
C GLU A 123 -21.51 1.61 -10.62
N ALA A 124 -21.40 0.91 -9.48
CA ALA A 124 -22.44 0.87 -8.45
C ALA A 124 -22.69 2.25 -7.81
N PHE A 125 -21.68 3.11 -7.77
CA PHE A 125 -21.84 4.50 -7.34
C PHE A 125 -22.48 5.41 -8.39
N GLY A 126 -22.81 4.88 -9.58
CA GLY A 126 -23.43 5.61 -10.69
C GLY A 126 -22.46 6.52 -11.43
N GLY A 127 -21.15 6.29 -11.29
CA GLY A 127 -20.10 7.02 -11.99
C GLY A 127 -19.82 6.43 -13.36
N ASN A 128 -19.73 7.27 -14.39
CA ASN A 128 -19.06 6.87 -15.63
C ASN A 128 -17.55 6.95 -15.37
N LEU A 129 -16.89 5.80 -15.27
CA LEU A 129 -15.46 5.69 -14.95
C LEU A 129 -14.56 5.99 -16.16
N THR A 130 -15.14 6.24 -17.33
CA THR A 130 -14.39 6.79 -18.45
C THR A 130 -14.11 8.27 -18.17
N ALA A 131 -12.83 8.62 -18.07
CA ALA A 131 -12.39 10.01 -18.21
C ALA A 131 -12.77 10.55 -19.60
#